data_AF-A0A1E4J0W5-F1
#
_entry.id   AF-A0A1E4J0W5-F1
#
_cell.length_a   1.000
_cell.length_b   1.000
_cell.length_c   1.000
_cell.angle_alpha   90.00
_cell.angle_beta   90.00
_cell.angle_gamma   90.00
#
_symmetry.space_group_name_H-M   'P 1'
#
loop_
_entity.id
_entity.type
_entity.pdbx_description
1 polymer ?
#
loop_
_entity_poly.entity_id
_entity_poly.type
_entity_poly.pdbx_seq_one_letter_code
_entity_poly.pdbx_strand_id
1 'polypeptide(L)'
;MPSRQTIQVFQDLHISGGAALDHPGLRNALIGLAQPPWSYLKDDASGEQQSLRFKRAASEEVKAAVVVLWLTRDGYKVSNVVPVEVGQLDYAEYNRVLNAFLKEIAEPAAHQIGYASSLSEPELPISAWLGAIGAEALRKFSAIANKSTGSGHPADEKRWMEFLIEAHRHDAKLDGSTLRRWLIEVEQWPDSVAERLTGEYDFALDLLKQYDKCK
;
A
#
# COMPACT_ATOMS: atom_id res chain seq x y z
N MET A 1 7.02 5.12 -26.33
CA MET A 1 6.47 4.34 -25.21
C MET A 1 5.95 5.35 -24.20
N PRO A 2 4.64 5.45 -23.91
CA PRO A 2 4.22 6.26 -22.78
C PRO A 2 4.83 5.62 -21.53
N SER A 3 5.62 6.39 -20.78
CA SER A 3 6.10 5.99 -19.46
C SER A 3 4.91 5.46 -18.67
N ARG A 4 5.00 4.25 -18.13
CA ARG A 4 3.99 3.76 -17.17
C ARG A 4 3.96 4.78 -16.04
N GLN A 5 2.89 5.56 -15.99
CA GLN A 5 2.62 6.48 -14.90
C GLN A 5 2.18 5.61 -13.72
N THR A 6 3.09 5.39 -12.78
CA THR A 6 2.88 4.62 -11.56
C THR A 6 3.46 5.39 -10.39
N ILE A 7 2.96 5.10 -9.18
CA ILE A 7 3.59 5.55 -7.93
C ILE A 7 3.98 4.34 -7.10
N GLN A 8 5.03 4.48 -6.30
CA GLN A 8 5.42 3.46 -5.34
C GLN A 8 4.40 3.37 -4.19
N VAL A 9 4.13 2.13 -3.78
CA VAL A 9 3.21 1.77 -2.70
C VAL A 9 3.87 0.74 -1.79
N PHE A 10 3.35 0.61 -0.56
CA PHE A 10 3.78 -0.46 0.33
C PHE A 10 3.28 -1.79 -0.19
N GLN A 11 4.15 -2.79 -0.25
CA GLN A 11 3.77 -4.14 -0.61
C GLN A 11 3.09 -4.85 0.57
N ASP A 12 2.10 -5.67 0.25
CA ASP A 12 1.48 -6.60 1.17
C ASP A 12 2.04 -8.01 0.94
N LEU A 13 2.47 -8.67 2.02
CA LEU A 13 2.91 -10.07 1.99
C LEU A 13 1.92 -10.96 2.75
N HIS A 14 1.45 -12.00 2.07
CA HIS A 14 0.66 -13.07 2.65
C HIS A 14 1.34 -14.41 2.44
N ILE A 15 1.24 -15.27 3.46
CA ILE A 15 1.59 -16.68 3.41
C ILE A 15 0.29 -17.42 3.65
N SER A 16 -0.22 -18.10 2.63
CA SER A 16 -1.55 -18.68 2.64
C SER A 16 -1.53 -20.10 2.11
N GLY A 17 -2.42 -20.93 2.65
CA GLY A 17 -2.65 -22.27 2.13
C GLY A 17 -4.08 -22.71 2.42
N GLY A 18 -4.38 -23.99 2.17
CA GLY A 18 -5.73 -24.52 2.39
C GLY A 18 -6.10 -24.57 3.89
N ALA A 19 -7.39 -24.45 4.20
CA ALA A 19 -7.93 -24.44 5.57
C ALA A 19 -7.62 -25.71 6.42
N ALA A 20 -7.08 -26.76 5.81
CA ALA A 20 -6.68 -28.00 6.48
C ALA A 20 -5.19 -28.07 6.81
N LEU A 21 -4.41 -27.03 6.47
CA LEU A 21 -2.96 -27.04 6.64
C LEU A 21 -2.52 -26.63 8.05
N ASP A 22 -1.37 -27.16 8.45
CA ASP A 22 -0.82 -27.04 9.81
C ASP A 22 -0.25 -25.63 10.11
N HIS A 23 -1.06 -24.75 10.70
CA HIS A 23 -0.60 -23.42 11.12
C HIS A 23 0.51 -23.47 12.20
N PRO A 24 0.44 -24.35 13.22
CA PRO A 24 1.58 -24.59 14.12
C PRO A 24 2.86 -25.01 13.38
N GLY A 25 2.74 -25.87 12.37
CA GLY A 25 3.84 -26.25 11.48
C GLY A 25 4.45 -25.06 10.74
N LEU A 26 3.61 -24.20 10.16
CA LEU A 26 4.04 -22.95 9.50
C LEU A 26 4.78 -22.03 10.46
N ARG A 27 4.22 -21.86 11.65
CA ARG A 27 4.83 -21.06 12.71
C ARG A 27 6.24 -21.57 13.04
N ASN A 28 6.40 -22.87 13.23
CA ASN A 28 7.68 -23.49 13.56
C ASN A 28 8.68 -23.40 12.40
N ALA A 29 8.24 -23.56 11.16
CA ALA A 29 9.07 -23.41 9.97
C ALA A 29 9.61 -21.96 9.84
N LEU A 30 8.73 -20.96 10.00
CA LEU A 30 9.11 -19.55 9.97
C LEU A 30 10.14 -19.21 11.05
N ILE A 31 9.93 -19.67 12.29
CA ILE A 31 10.86 -19.44 13.40
C ILE A 31 12.17 -20.19 13.20
N GLY A 32 12.13 -21.43 12.69
CA GLY A 32 13.32 -22.26 12.48
C GLY A 32 14.30 -21.68 11.46
N LEU A 33 13.78 -20.94 10.48
CA LEU A 33 14.59 -20.25 9.46
C LEU A 33 15.16 -18.91 9.93
N ALA A 34 14.76 -18.40 11.10
CA ALA A 34 15.29 -17.14 11.64
C ALA A 34 16.75 -17.32 12.13
N GLN A 35 17.67 -17.22 11.19
CA GLN A 35 19.11 -17.19 11.40
C GLN A 35 19.68 -15.84 10.94
N PRO A 36 20.86 -15.41 11.45
CA PRO A 36 21.46 -14.14 11.06
C PRO A 36 21.47 -13.94 9.53
N PRO A 37 21.00 -12.78 9.02
CA PRO A 37 20.76 -11.52 9.75
C PRO A 37 19.40 -11.43 10.48
N TRP A 38 18.55 -12.44 10.39
CA TRP A 38 17.25 -12.50 11.05
C TRP A 38 17.33 -13.13 12.43
N SER A 39 16.43 -12.70 13.31
CA SER A 39 16.24 -13.27 14.64
C SER A 39 14.77 -13.21 15.00
N TYR A 40 14.24 -14.32 15.51
CA TYR A 40 12.88 -14.34 16.05
C TYR A 40 12.87 -13.67 17.42
N LEU A 41 11.99 -12.68 17.60
CA LEU A 41 11.75 -12.05 18.88
C LEU A 41 10.65 -12.83 19.60
N LYS A 42 11.00 -13.47 20.73
CA LYS A 42 10.01 -14.09 21.61
C LYS A 42 9.25 -12.98 22.34
N ASP A 43 7.93 -13.13 22.45
CA ASP A 43 7.16 -12.24 23.32
C ASP A 43 7.38 -12.64 24.79
N ASP A 44 7.74 -11.65 25.62
CA ASP A 44 8.14 -11.85 27.02
C ASP A 44 6.94 -11.98 27.99
N ALA A 45 5.70 -11.88 27.51
CA ALA A 45 4.51 -11.97 28.34
C ALA A 45 3.37 -12.72 27.63
N SER A 46 2.89 -13.78 28.30
CA SER A 46 1.61 -14.48 28.11
C SER A 46 0.56 -13.80 27.22
N GLY A 47 0.24 -14.38 26.06
CA GLY A 47 -1.08 -14.13 25.45
C GLY A 47 -1.26 -14.47 23.98
N GLU A 48 -0.46 -13.91 23.08
CA GLU A 48 -0.87 -13.90 21.67
C GLU A 48 -0.03 -14.85 20.82
N GLN A 49 -0.40 -16.13 20.82
CA GLN A 49 0.06 -17.13 19.83
C GLN A 49 -0.23 -16.75 18.36
N GLN A 50 -0.88 -15.60 18.15
CA GLN A 50 -1.39 -15.13 16.87
C GLN A 50 -0.44 -14.16 16.17
N SER A 51 0.61 -13.64 16.82
CA SER A 51 1.58 -12.77 16.15
C SER A 51 3.00 -13.35 16.16
N LEU A 52 3.79 -12.99 15.15
CA LEU A 52 5.22 -13.32 15.07
C LEU A 52 6.03 -12.08 14.73
N ARG A 53 7.19 -11.94 15.36
CA ARG A 53 8.07 -10.79 15.19
C ARG A 53 9.47 -11.25 14.82
N PHE A 54 9.98 -10.75 13.70
CA PHE A 54 11.31 -11.06 13.20
C PHE A 54 12.13 -9.78 13.11
N LYS A 55 13.21 -9.71 13.87
CA LYS A 55 14.17 -8.60 13.80
C LYS A 55 15.28 -8.95 12.82
N ARG A 56 15.54 -8.04 11.89
CA ARG A 56 16.69 -8.07 11.00
C ARG A 56 17.76 -7.09 11.48
N ALA A 57 19.01 -7.50 11.50
CA ALA A 57 20.15 -6.58 11.58
C ALA A 57 20.27 -5.74 10.29
N ALA A 58 20.96 -4.61 10.31
CA ALA A 58 21.22 -3.83 9.09
C ALA A 58 22.27 -4.54 8.20
N SER A 59 22.18 -4.30 6.89
CA SER A 59 23.22 -4.59 5.89
C SER A 59 23.39 -3.39 4.97
N GLU A 60 24.33 -3.44 4.03
CA GLU A 60 24.54 -2.33 3.07
C GLU A 60 23.27 -1.98 2.27
N GLU A 61 22.47 -2.98 1.92
CA GLU A 61 21.28 -2.79 1.07
C GLU A 61 19.94 -2.69 1.82
N VAL A 62 19.86 -3.23 3.04
CA VAL A 62 18.60 -3.39 3.77
C VAL A 62 18.78 -2.91 5.21
N LYS A 63 17.96 -1.94 5.60
CA LYS A 63 17.98 -1.34 6.94
C LYS A 63 17.54 -2.33 8.02
N ALA A 64 18.00 -2.09 9.25
CA ALA A 64 17.52 -2.82 10.41
C ALA A 64 16.03 -2.53 10.64
N ALA A 65 15.24 -3.59 10.79
CA ALA A 65 13.79 -3.50 10.93
C ALA A 65 13.22 -4.71 11.68
N VAL A 66 11.99 -4.57 12.18
CA VAL A 66 11.18 -5.64 12.76
C VAL A 66 9.98 -5.88 11.86
N VAL A 67 9.85 -7.09 11.33
CA VAL A 67 8.69 -7.54 10.55
C VAL A 67 7.69 -8.19 11.49
N VAL A 68 6.44 -7.76 11.44
CA VAL A 68 5.35 -8.24 12.30
C VAL A 68 4.29 -8.96 11.47
N LEU A 69 4.09 -10.25 11.76
CA LEU A 69 3.09 -11.09 11.12
C LEU A 69 1.93 -11.34 12.07
N TRP A 70 0.72 -11.41 11.51
CA TRP A 70 -0.49 -11.85 12.21
C TRP A 70 -1.04 -13.10 11.57
N LEU A 71 -1.51 -14.01 12.41
CA LEU A 71 -2.24 -15.19 12.02
C LEU A 71 -3.57 -14.77 11.41
N THR A 72 -3.86 -15.32 10.23
CA THR A 72 -5.14 -15.22 9.56
C THR A 72 -5.79 -16.60 9.51
N ARG A 73 -7.01 -16.69 8.98
CA ARG A 73 -7.69 -17.97 8.80
C ARG A 73 -6.88 -18.96 7.95
N ASP A 74 -6.14 -18.45 6.96
CA ASP A 74 -5.52 -19.26 5.92
C ASP A 74 -3.98 -19.27 6.03
N GLY A 75 -3.39 -18.66 7.07
CA GLY A 75 -1.94 -18.61 7.27
C GLY A 75 -1.48 -17.36 8.02
N TYR A 76 -0.50 -16.62 7.50
CA TYR A 76 -0.01 -15.39 8.11
C TYR A 76 0.01 -14.23 7.11
N LYS A 77 -0.25 -13.01 7.60
CA LYS A 77 -0.08 -11.76 6.87
C LYS A 77 0.97 -10.89 7.55
N VAL A 78 1.89 -10.29 6.80
CA VAL A 78 2.71 -9.20 7.33
C VAL A 78 1.84 -7.96 7.51
N SER A 79 1.71 -7.50 8.76
CA SER A 79 0.94 -6.30 9.10
C SER A 79 1.78 -5.03 9.05
N ASN A 80 3.07 -5.13 9.36
CA ASN A 80 3.91 -3.96 9.49
C ASN A 80 5.40 -4.33 9.41
N VAL A 81 6.20 -3.36 9.00
CA VAL A 81 7.67 -3.37 9.04
C VAL A 81 8.11 -2.11 9.78
N VAL A 82 8.64 -2.28 11.00
CA VAL A 82 9.00 -1.18 11.89
C VAL A 82 10.52 -0.97 11.83
N PRO A 83 11.03 0.22 11.45
CA PRO A 83 12.47 0.49 11.47
C PRO A 83 13.02 0.44 12.89
N VAL A 84 14.28 -0.01 13.04
CA VAL A 84 14.95 -0.08 14.36
C VAL A 84 15.75 1.20 14.64
N GLU A 85 16.41 1.76 13.63
CA GLU A 85 17.39 2.85 13.80
C GLU A 85 16.89 4.21 13.29
N VAL A 86 15.91 4.21 12.40
CA VAL A 86 15.37 5.42 11.76
C VAL A 86 13.92 5.64 12.17
N GLY A 87 13.45 6.89 12.05
CA GLY A 87 12.06 7.23 12.41
C GLY A 87 11.02 6.58 11.50
N GLN A 88 11.27 6.51 10.19
CA GLN A 88 10.37 5.92 9.20
C GLN A 88 11.15 5.35 8.00
N LEU A 89 10.57 4.33 7.35
CA LEU A 89 11.02 3.81 6.06
C LEU A 89 10.19 4.44 4.95
N ASP A 90 10.82 4.79 3.84
CA ASP A 90 10.09 5.09 2.61
C ASP A 90 9.54 3.81 1.95
N TYR A 91 8.79 3.95 0.86
CA TYR A 91 8.21 2.82 0.12
C TYR A 91 9.28 1.83 -0.37
N ALA A 92 10.38 2.32 -0.94
CA ALA A 92 11.43 1.48 -1.48
C ALA A 92 12.17 0.73 -0.36
N GLU A 93 12.45 1.40 0.76
CA GLU A 93 13.10 0.83 1.93
C GLU A 93 12.22 -0.21 2.63
N TYR A 94 10.94 0.09 2.82
CA TYR A 94 9.96 -0.86 3.35
C TYR A 94 9.89 -2.11 2.47
N ASN A 95 9.72 -1.91 1.15
CA ASN A 95 9.60 -3.00 0.19
C ASN A 95 10.89 -3.83 0.14
N ARG A 96 12.07 -3.22 0.25
CA ARG A 96 13.35 -3.96 0.33
C ARG A 96 13.39 -4.90 1.55
N VAL A 97 12.99 -4.42 2.73
CA VAL A 97 12.92 -5.26 3.93
C VAL A 97 11.92 -6.40 3.73
N LEU A 98 10.74 -6.11 3.18
CA LEU A 98 9.70 -7.11 2.97
C LEU A 98 10.11 -8.18 1.95
N ASN A 99 10.79 -7.79 0.86
CA ASN A 99 11.34 -8.73 -0.13
C ASN A 99 12.46 -9.60 0.44
N ALA A 100 13.31 -9.05 1.31
CA ALA A 100 14.32 -9.84 2.02
C ALA A 100 13.65 -10.88 2.93
N PHE A 101 12.64 -10.48 3.69
CA PHE A 101 11.87 -11.41 4.53
C PHE A 101 11.17 -12.49 3.70
N LEU A 102 10.59 -12.12 2.57
CA LEU A 102 9.96 -13.05 1.63
C LEU A 102 10.94 -14.16 1.21
N LYS A 103 12.08 -13.76 0.63
CA LYS A 103 13.05 -14.69 0.04
C LYS A 103 13.78 -15.54 1.07
N GLU A 104 14.13 -14.94 2.21
CA GLU A 104 14.99 -15.58 3.21
C GLU A 104 14.21 -16.41 4.22
N ILE A 105 12.93 -16.09 4.48
CA ILE A 105 12.12 -16.71 5.54
C ILE A 105 10.79 -17.23 5.02
N ALA A 106 9.95 -16.38 4.42
CA ALA A 106 8.56 -16.73 4.13
C ALA A 106 8.41 -17.78 3.02
N GLU A 107 9.07 -17.61 1.88
CA GLU A 107 9.03 -18.57 0.76
C GLU A 107 9.58 -19.94 1.15
N PRO A 108 10.78 -20.05 1.77
CA PRO A 108 11.30 -21.36 2.17
C PRO A 108 10.42 -22.03 3.23
N ALA A 109 9.90 -21.27 4.22
CA ALA A 109 8.97 -21.81 5.22
C ALA A 109 7.69 -22.32 4.57
N ALA A 110 7.08 -21.53 3.69
CA ALA A 110 5.84 -21.86 3.04
C ALA A 110 5.98 -23.14 2.19
N HIS A 111 7.04 -23.21 1.38
CA HIS A 111 7.30 -24.35 0.52
C HIS A 111 7.53 -25.66 1.29
N GLN A 112 8.19 -25.61 2.46
CA GLN A 112 8.46 -26.79 3.29
C GLN A 112 7.19 -27.54 3.74
N ILE A 113 6.07 -26.84 3.85
CA ILE A 113 4.82 -27.38 4.42
C ILE A 113 3.61 -27.23 3.48
N GLY A 114 3.85 -26.88 2.22
CA GLY A 114 2.81 -26.80 1.19
C GLY A 114 1.95 -25.54 1.21
N TYR A 115 2.41 -24.46 1.84
CA TYR A 115 1.81 -23.13 1.71
C TYR A 115 2.37 -22.40 0.47
N ALA A 116 1.66 -21.38 0.02
CA ALA A 116 2.15 -20.42 -0.95
C ALA A 116 2.40 -19.06 -0.29
N SER A 117 3.32 -18.28 -0.85
CA SER A 117 3.49 -16.87 -0.49
C SER A 117 3.10 -15.99 -1.67
N SER A 118 2.53 -14.82 -1.38
CA SER A 118 2.15 -13.83 -2.39
C SER A 118 2.54 -12.44 -1.93
N LEU A 119 3.18 -11.68 -2.81
CA LEU A 119 3.58 -10.30 -2.61
C LEU A 119 2.83 -9.41 -3.61
N SER A 120 2.26 -8.30 -3.16
CA SER A 120 1.60 -7.35 -4.06
C SER A 120 2.60 -6.57 -4.93
N GLU A 121 2.13 -5.91 -5.97
CA GLU A 121 2.98 -5.05 -6.82
C GLU A 121 3.55 -3.86 -6.02
N PRO A 122 4.83 -3.47 -6.23
CA PRO A 122 5.45 -2.34 -5.53
C PRO A 122 5.05 -0.98 -6.13
N GLU A 123 4.45 -0.98 -7.31
CA GLU A 123 4.06 0.20 -8.06
C GLU A 123 2.67 0.01 -8.64
N LEU A 124 1.81 1.01 -8.46
CA LEU A 124 0.43 0.96 -8.94
C LEU A 124 0.11 2.17 -9.83
N PRO A 125 -0.61 1.96 -10.95
CA PRO A 125 -1.17 3.05 -11.73
C PRO A 125 -2.41 3.62 -11.04
N ILE A 126 -2.76 4.89 -11.32
CA ILE A 126 -3.93 5.52 -10.69
C ILE A 126 -5.26 4.77 -10.93
N SER A 127 -5.33 4.02 -12.03
CA SER A 127 -6.48 3.18 -12.36
C SER A 127 -6.69 2.02 -11.40
N ALA A 128 -5.68 1.63 -10.59
CA ALA A 128 -5.85 0.64 -9.53
C ALA A 128 -6.85 1.10 -8.46
N TRP A 129 -6.96 2.42 -8.23
CA TRP A 129 -7.87 2.99 -7.24
C TRP A 129 -9.14 3.60 -7.85
N LEU A 130 -9.04 4.16 -9.06
CA LEU A 130 -10.14 4.87 -9.73
C LEU A 130 -10.93 4.03 -10.74
N GLY A 131 -10.42 2.86 -11.12
CA GLY A 131 -10.85 2.18 -12.34
C GLY A 131 -10.48 2.96 -13.61
N ALA A 132 -10.86 2.43 -14.78
CA ALA A 132 -10.48 3.03 -16.06
C ALA A 132 -11.16 4.40 -16.31
N ILE A 133 -12.44 4.54 -15.95
CA ILE A 133 -13.24 5.74 -16.20
C ILE A 133 -12.75 6.91 -15.34
N GLY A 134 -12.61 6.69 -14.03
CA GLY A 134 -12.11 7.74 -13.11
C GLY A 134 -10.68 8.16 -13.44
N ALA A 135 -9.80 7.20 -13.79
CA ALA A 135 -8.44 7.51 -14.21
C ALA A 135 -8.40 8.36 -15.48
N GLU A 136 -9.26 8.08 -16.46
CA GLU A 136 -9.35 8.87 -17.68
C GLU A 136 -9.89 10.28 -17.41
N ALA A 137 -10.90 10.43 -16.55
CA ALA A 137 -11.41 11.74 -16.15
C ALA A 137 -10.33 12.59 -15.47
N LEU A 138 -9.56 12.00 -14.55
CA LEU A 138 -8.44 12.68 -13.89
C LEU A 138 -7.34 13.10 -14.88
N ARG A 139 -6.97 12.21 -15.82
CA ARG A 139 -5.98 12.54 -16.86
C ARG A 139 -6.45 13.66 -17.76
N LYS A 140 -7.72 13.65 -18.18
CA LYS A 140 -8.31 14.73 -18.99
C LYS A 140 -8.25 16.07 -18.27
N PHE A 141 -8.56 16.11 -16.97
CA PHE A 141 -8.39 17.30 -16.17
C PHE A 141 -6.91 17.74 -16.14
N SER A 142 -6.02 16.83 -15.72
CA SER A 142 -4.61 17.15 -15.48
C SER A 142 -3.83 17.58 -16.73
N ALA A 143 -4.18 17.02 -17.90
CA ALA A 143 -3.46 17.27 -19.14
C ALA A 143 -3.65 18.70 -19.69
N ILE A 144 -4.80 19.34 -19.41
CA ILE A 144 -5.14 20.64 -20.00
C ILE A 144 -5.44 21.74 -18.98
N ALA A 145 -5.56 21.39 -17.69
CA ALA A 145 -5.75 22.37 -16.64
C ALA A 145 -4.51 23.25 -16.45
N ASN A 146 -4.74 24.52 -16.13
CA ASN A 146 -3.65 25.38 -15.71
C ASN A 146 -3.21 24.97 -14.29
N LYS A 147 -2.05 24.32 -14.19
CA LYS A 147 -1.52 23.78 -12.92
C LYS A 147 -1.22 24.84 -11.86
N SER A 148 -1.12 26.11 -12.23
CA SER A 148 -0.99 27.22 -11.27
C SER A 148 -2.31 27.62 -10.61
N THR A 149 -3.45 27.37 -11.27
CA THR A 149 -4.79 27.76 -10.81
C THR A 149 -5.69 26.57 -10.48
N GLY A 150 -5.34 25.35 -10.87
CA GLY A 150 -6.14 24.15 -10.63
C GLY A 150 -7.55 24.28 -11.18
N SER A 151 -8.54 23.94 -10.35
CA SER A 151 -9.98 24.07 -10.65
C SER A 151 -10.49 25.53 -10.74
N GLY A 152 -9.63 26.55 -10.65
CA GLY A 152 -10.06 27.95 -10.57
C GLY A 152 -10.58 28.58 -11.87
N HIS A 153 -10.34 27.97 -13.03
CA HIS A 153 -10.89 28.43 -14.31
C HIS A 153 -12.17 27.65 -14.63
N PRO A 154 -13.27 28.25 -15.16
CA PRO A 154 -14.55 27.56 -15.34
C PRO A 154 -14.48 26.25 -16.14
N ALA A 155 -13.59 26.20 -17.15
CA ALA A 155 -13.37 24.97 -17.93
C ALA A 155 -12.63 23.88 -17.13
N ASP A 156 -11.70 24.27 -16.24
CA ASP A 156 -10.95 23.35 -15.37
C ASP A 156 -11.83 22.86 -14.23
N GLU A 157 -12.62 23.76 -13.64
CA GLU A 157 -13.66 23.45 -12.66
C GLU A 157 -14.60 22.37 -13.16
N LYS A 158 -15.14 22.54 -14.38
CA LYS A 158 -16.05 21.55 -14.98
C LYS A 158 -15.41 20.17 -15.11
N ARG A 159 -14.18 20.10 -15.62
CA ARG A 159 -13.44 18.83 -15.76
C ARG A 159 -13.12 18.20 -14.42
N TRP A 160 -12.79 19.04 -13.45
CA TRP A 160 -12.56 18.60 -12.08
C TRP A 160 -13.83 17.98 -11.50
N MET A 161 -14.97 18.67 -11.59
CA MET A 161 -16.27 18.15 -11.16
C MET A 161 -16.65 16.85 -11.86
N GLU A 162 -16.39 16.72 -13.17
CA GLU A 162 -16.59 15.47 -13.91
C GLU A 162 -15.78 14.32 -13.30
N PHE A 163 -14.50 14.55 -12.97
CA PHE A 163 -13.69 13.57 -12.25
C PHE A 163 -14.27 13.21 -10.87
N LEU A 164 -14.71 14.19 -10.08
CA LEU A 164 -15.29 13.94 -8.74
C LEU A 164 -16.56 13.08 -8.82
N ILE A 165 -17.44 13.39 -9.77
CA ILE A 165 -18.67 12.63 -10.00
C ILE A 165 -18.35 11.20 -10.42
N GLU A 166 -17.40 11.01 -11.34
CA GLU A 166 -17.02 9.67 -11.81
C GLU A 166 -16.33 8.85 -10.72
N ALA A 167 -15.50 9.48 -9.88
CA ALA A 167 -14.89 8.84 -8.72
C ALA A 167 -15.94 8.37 -7.71
N HIS A 168 -16.94 9.20 -7.42
CA HIS A 168 -18.05 8.84 -6.52
C HIS A 168 -18.94 7.74 -7.10
N ARG A 169 -19.40 7.90 -8.35
CA ARG A 169 -20.30 6.95 -9.02
C ARG A 169 -19.72 5.53 -9.09
N HIS A 170 -18.40 5.43 -9.20
CA HIS A 170 -17.69 4.16 -9.30
C HIS A 170 -17.07 3.68 -7.97
N ASP A 171 -17.44 4.29 -6.84
CA ASP A 171 -16.97 3.94 -5.49
C ASP A 171 -15.44 3.80 -5.43
N ALA A 172 -14.75 4.82 -5.96
CA ALA A 172 -13.29 4.86 -6.02
C ALA A 172 -12.67 4.55 -4.66
N LYS A 173 -11.61 3.73 -4.66
CA LYS A 173 -10.82 3.39 -3.48
C LYS A 173 -9.64 4.34 -3.27
N LEU A 174 -9.61 5.43 -4.02
CA LEU A 174 -8.57 6.43 -3.94
C LEU A 174 -8.80 7.30 -2.70
N ASP A 175 -7.82 7.37 -1.82
CA ASP A 175 -7.83 8.34 -0.72
C ASP A 175 -7.14 9.66 -1.13
N GLY A 176 -7.44 10.74 -0.40
CA GLY A 176 -6.89 12.06 -0.67
C GLY A 176 -5.36 12.13 -0.62
N SER A 177 -4.71 11.34 0.24
CA SER A 177 -3.24 11.31 0.35
C SER A 177 -2.58 10.67 -0.87
N THR A 178 -3.16 9.58 -1.38
CA THR A 178 -2.73 8.91 -2.62
C THR A 178 -2.98 9.80 -3.83
N LEU A 179 -4.13 10.50 -3.89
CA LEU A 179 -4.41 11.50 -4.94
C LEU A 179 -3.38 12.63 -4.94
N ARG A 180 -3.09 13.21 -3.78
CA ARG A 180 -2.11 14.30 -3.61
C ARG A 180 -0.74 13.88 -4.13
N ARG A 181 -0.27 12.71 -3.70
CA ARG A 181 1.00 12.12 -4.16
C ARG A 181 1.02 11.94 -5.66
N TRP A 182 -0.05 11.38 -6.23
CA TRP A 182 -0.15 11.22 -7.69
C TRP A 182 -0.06 12.56 -8.42
N LEU A 183 -0.80 13.58 -7.97
CA LEU A 183 -0.78 14.90 -8.57
C LEU A 183 0.63 15.49 -8.58
N ILE A 184 1.41 15.30 -7.52
CA ILE A 184 2.77 15.84 -7.40
C ILE A 184 3.79 14.99 -8.17
N GLU A 185 3.88 13.70 -7.84
CA GLU A 185 4.94 12.80 -8.31
C GLU A 185 4.82 12.48 -9.80
N VAL A 186 3.59 12.28 -10.28
CA VAL A 186 3.32 11.83 -11.67
C VAL A 186 2.90 13.00 -12.54
N GLU A 187 1.93 13.76 -12.06
CA GLU A 187 1.32 14.85 -12.83
C GLU A 187 2.03 16.19 -12.60
N GLN A 188 3.07 16.27 -11.76
CA GLN A 188 3.92 17.45 -11.61
C GLN A 188 3.13 18.74 -11.24
N TRP A 189 2.06 18.59 -10.45
CA TRP A 189 1.34 19.72 -9.89
C TRP A 189 2.15 20.39 -8.78
N PRO A 190 2.08 21.72 -8.63
CA PRO A 190 2.61 22.40 -7.46
C PRO A 190 1.96 21.86 -6.18
N ASP A 191 2.76 21.64 -5.14
CA ASP A 191 2.34 21.06 -3.86
C ASP A 191 1.11 21.76 -3.26
N SER A 192 1.10 23.09 -3.26
CA SER A 192 -0.01 23.90 -2.75
C SER A 192 -1.31 23.77 -3.55
N VAL A 193 -1.21 23.49 -4.85
CA VAL A 193 -2.38 23.28 -5.71
C VAL A 193 -2.89 21.85 -5.58
N ALA A 194 -2.00 20.87 -5.49
CA ALA A 194 -2.35 19.49 -5.21
C ALA A 194 -3.06 19.34 -3.86
N GLU A 195 -2.57 20.01 -2.80
CA GLU A 195 -3.22 20.08 -1.48
C GLU A 195 -4.66 20.57 -1.58
N ARG A 196 -4.88 21.67 -2.30
CA ARG A 196 -6.22 22.24 -2.47
C ARG A 196 -7.15 21.30 -3.24
N LEU A 197 -6.67 20.72 -4.35
CA LEU A 197 -7.45 19.75 -5.12
C LEU A 197 -7.81 18.52 -4.29
N THR A 198 -6.90 18.02 -3.45
CA THR A 198 -7.20 16.95 -2.50
C THR A 198 -8.29 17.35 -1.51
N GLY A 199 -8.25 18.56 -0.95
CA GLY A 199 -9.32 19.05 -0.08
C GLY A 199 -10.68 19.15 -0.78
N GLU A 200 -10.69 19.60 -2.04
CA GLU A 200 -11.90 19.62 -2.88
C GLU A 200 -12.43 18.19 -3.16
N TYR A 201 -11.52 17.23 -3.37
CA TYR A 201 -11.84 15.83 -3.58
C TYR A 201 -12.54 15.21 -2.37
N ASP A 202 -11.93 15.31 -1.18
CA ASP A 202 -12.48 14.74 0.05
C ASP A 202 -13.84 15.35 0.38
N PHE A 203 -13.96 16.69 0.27
CA PHE A 203 -15.22 17.39 0.47
C PHE A 203 -16.32 16.92 -0.50
N ALA A 204 -16.00 16.81 -1.79
CA ALA A 204 -16.98 16.42 -2.79
C ALA A 204 -17.46 14.97 -2.62
N LEU A 205 -16.56 14.04 -2.30
CA LEU A 205 -16.95 12.64 -2.05
C LEU A 205 -17.86 12.52 -0.83
N ASP A 206 -17.55 13.23 0.25
CA ASP A 206 -18.41 13.23 1.44
C ASP A 206 -19.77 13.87 1.14
N LEU A 207 -19.79 14.99 0.42
CA LEU A 207 -21.03 15.64 0.00
C LEU A 207 -21.90 14.72 -0.86
N LEU A 208 -21.32 14.07 -1.87
CA LEU A 208 -22.05 13.18 -2.79
C LEU A 208 -22.56 11.92 -2.08
N LYS A 209 -21.78 11.34 -1.15
CA LYS A 209 -22.24 10.25 -0.28
C LYS A 209 -23.43 10.66 0.58
N GLN A 210 -23.43 11.87 1.13
CA GLN A 210 -24.57 12.36 1.91
C GLN A 210 -25.78 12.63 1.01
N TYR A 211 -25.58 13.19 -0.18
CA TYR A 211 -26.64 13.42 -1.16
C TYR A 211 -27.37 12.12 -1.55
N ASP A 212 -26.63 11.02 -1.76
CA ASP A 212 -27.24 9.73 -2.11
C ASP A 212 -28.04 9.10 -0.97
N LYS A 213 -27.75 9.42 0.30
CA LYS A 213 -28.57 8.98 1.45
C LYS A 213 -29.87 9.76 1.59
N CYS A 214 -29.97 10.93 0.96
CA CYS A 214 -31.17 11.76 1.00
C CYS A 214 -32.16 11.46 -0.15
N LYS A 215 -31.80 10.54 -1.05
CA LYS A 215 -32.68 10.03 -2.12
C LYS A 215 -33.45 8.81 -1.63
#